data_AF-A0A1Y4WKK6-F1
#
_entry.id   AF-A0A1Y4WKK6-F1
#
_cell.length_a   1.000
_cell.length_b   1.000
_cell.length_c   1.000
_cell.angle_alpha   90.00
_cell.angle_beta   90.00
_cell.angle_gamma   90.00
#
_symmetry.space_group_name_H-M   'P 1'
#
loop_
_entity.id
_entity.type
_entity.pdbx_description
1 polymer ?
#
loop_
_entity_poly.entity_id
_entity_poly.type
_entity_poly.pdbx_seq_one_letter_code
_entity_poly.pdbx_strand_id
1 'polypeptide(L)' 'MKATGIVRRIDDLGRVVIPKEIRRTMRIREGDPSLISLAPWEQFCSGMLDLARRQGWEGT' A
#
# COMPACT_ATOMS: atom_id res chain seq x y z
N MET A 1 -1.22 8.13 9.24
CA MET A 1 -1.24 6.68 9.52
C MET A 1 0.03 6.37 10.30
N LYS A 2 -0.04 5.84 11.54
CA LYS A 2 1.18 5.52 12.30
C LYS A 2 1.89 4.35 11.60
N ALA A 3 3.21 4.46 11.41
CA ALA A 3 4.01 3.33 10.94
C ALA A 3 3.91 2.21 11.98
N THR A 4 3.35 1.07 11.61
CA THR A 4 3.20 -0.08 12.53
C THR A 4 4.54 -0.77 12.79
N GLY A 5 5.56 -0.55 11.94
CA GLY A 5 6.90 -1.12 12.12
C GLY A 5 6.95 -2.64 12.00
N ILE A 6 5.92 -3.28 11.45
CA ILE A 6 5.80 -4.74 11.41
C ILE A 6 6.44 -5.27 10.12
N VAL A 7 7.60 -5.92 10.25
CA VAL A 7 8.26 -6.62 9.15
C VAL A 7 7.76 -8.06 9.07
N ARG A 8 7.46 -8.53 7.86
CA ARG A 8 7.13 -9.94 7.57
C ARG A 8 7.95 -10.43 6.40
N ARG A 9 8.45 -11.66 6.52
CA ARG A 9 9.11 -12.35 5.41
C ARG A 9 8.06 -12.73 4.37
N ILE A 10 8.46 -12.64 3.11
CA ILE A 10 7.68 -13.12 1.96
C ILE A 10 7.84 -14.65 1.93
N ASP A 11 6.79 -15.36 1.55
CA ASP A 11 6.87 -16.81 1.33
C ASP A 11 7.41 -17.15 -0.06
N ASP A 12 7.63 -18.45 -0.33
CA ASP A 12 8.24 -18.91 -1.59
C ASP A 12 7.36 -18.65 -2.83
N LEU A 13 6.09 -18.30 -2.64
CA LEU A 13 5.14 -17.95 -3.71
C LEU A 13 4.96 -16.44 -3.89
N GLY A 14 5.63 -15.62 -3.08
CA GLY A 14 5.51 -14.16 -3.15
C GLY A 14 4.37 -13.57 -2.32
N ARG A 15 3.68 -14.36 -1.48
CA ARG A 15 2.57 -13.86 -0.65
C ARG A 15 3.10 -13.14 0.59
N VAL A 16 2.38 -12.09 0.99
CA VAL A 16 2.62 -11.35 2.23
C VAL A 16 1.47 -11.60 3.21
N VAL A 17 1.83 -11.89 4.46
CA VAL A 17 0.85 -12.08 5.54
C VAL A 17 0.51 -10.74 6.18
N ILE A 18 -0.75 -10.32 6.08
CA ILE A 18 -1.25 -9.11 6.75
C ILE A 18 -1.33 -9.36 8.27
N PRO A 19 -0.73 -8.50 9.13
CA PRO A 19 -0.85 -8.60 10.58
C PRO A 19 -2.30 -8.61 11.07
N LYS A 20 -2.56 -9.30 12.21
CA LYS A 20 -3.93 -9.44 12.74
C LYS A 20 -4.57 -8.12 13.14
N GLU A 21 -3.77 -7.16 13.60
CA GLU A 21 -4.24 -5.82 13.97
C GLU A 21 -4.83 -5.07 12.78
N ILE A 22 -4.09 -5.03 11.65
CA ILE A 22 -4.59 -4.43 10.40
C ILE A 22 -5.86 -5.14 9.94
N ARG A 23 -5.90 -6.48 9.99
CA ARG A 23 -7.11 -7.24 9.65
C ARG A 23 -8.30 -6.86 10.53
N ARG A 24 -8.12 -6.66 11.84
CA ARG A 24 -9.18 -6.25 12.77
C ARG A 24 -9.65 -4.81 12.50
N THR A 25 -8.72 -3.87 12.36
CA THR A 25 -9.04 -2.45 12.18
C THR A 25 -9.71 -2.20 10.83
N MET A 26 -9.23 -2.83 9.76
CA MET A 26 -9.79 -2.72 8.41
C MET A 26 -10.95 -3.69 8.14
N ARG A 27 -11.33 -4.50 9.14
CA ARG A 27 -12.41 -5.50 9.08
C ARG A 27 -12.28 -6.52 7.94
N ILE A 28 -11.05 -6.85 7.55
CA ILE A 28 -10.75 -7.83 6.50
C ILE A 28 -10.99 -9.24 7.04
N ARG A 29 -11.88 -9.98 6.39
CA ARG A 29 -12.25 -11.37 6.69
C ARG A 29 -11.57 -12.34 5.72
N GLU A 30 -11.60 -13.62 6.07
CA GLU A 30 -11.12 -14.66 5.16
C GLU A 30 -12.01 -14.71 3.91
N GLY A 31 -11.37 -14.77 2.74
CA GLY A 31 -12.06 -14.74 1.46
C GLY A 31 -12.36 -13.34 0.90
N ASP A 32 -12.12 -12.27 1.67
CA ASP A 32 -12.32 -10.91 1.16
C ASP A 32 -11.36 -10.62 -0.01
N PRO A 33 -11.87 -10.19 -1.18
CA PRO A 33 -11.03 -9.87 -2.32
C PRO A 33 -10.16 -8.67 -1.98
N SER A 34 -8.85 -8.88 -2.00
CA SER A 34 -7.87 -7.82 -1.78
C SER A 34 -7.46 -7.22 -3.13
N LEU A 35 -7.49 -5.91 -3.23
CA LEU A 35 -6.90 -5.21 -4.37
C LEU A 35 -5.36 -5.32 -4.24
N ILE A 36 -4.71 -5.90 -5.24
CA ILE A 36 -3.25 -6.12 -5.26
C ILE A 36 -2.50 -5.15 -6.18
N SER A 37 -3.23 -4.38 -7.00
CA SER A 37 -2.70 -3.41 -7.94
C SER A 37 -3.41 -2.08 -7.81
N LEU A 38 -2.69 -0.99 -8.06
CA LEU A 38 -3.27 0.34 -8.09
C LEU A 38 -4.30 0.46 -9.23
N ALA A 39 -5.44 1.09 -8.93
CA ALA A 39 -6.41 1.48 -9.93
C ALA A 39 -5.76 2.45 -10.94
N PRO A 40 -6.28 2.57 -12.18
CA PRO A 40 -5.68 3.44 -13.20
C PRO A 40 -5.46 4.89 -12.73
N TRP A 41 -6.40 5.44 -11.97
CA TRP A 41 -6.25 6.79 -11.43
C TRP A 41 -5.15 6.88 -10.36
N GLU A 42 -4.97 5.85 -9.53
CA GLU A 42 -3.96 5.81 -8.47
C GLU A 42 -2.55 5.77 -9.09
N GLN A 43 -2.38 5.02 -10.18
CA GLN A 43 -1.13 5.00 -10.95
C GLN A 43 -0.82 6.38 -11.53
N PHE A 44 -1.82 7.05 -12.11
CA PHE A 44 -1.67 8.42 -12.60
C PHE A 44 -1.26 9.38 -11.49
N CYS A 45 -1.95 9.37 -10.34
CA CYS A 45 -1.62 10.21 -9.20
C CYS A 45 -0.21 9.93 -8.67
N SER A 46 0.21 8.67 -8.60
CA SER A 46 1.58 8.30 -8.22
C SER A 46 2.60 8.88 -9.20
N GLY A 47 2.36 8.76 -10.51
CA GLY A 47 3.23 9.32 -11.54
C GLY A 47 3.30 10.86 -11.48
N MET A 48 2.19 11.53 -11.18
CA MET A 48 2.15 12.98 -10.99
C MET A 48 2.92 13.42 -9.74
N LEU A 49 2.81 12.66 -8.63
CA LEU A 49 3.60 12.90 -7.42
C LEU A 49 5.10 12.72 -7.67
N ASP A 50 5.48 11.69 -8.40
CA ASP A 50 6.89 11.45 -8.78
C ASP A 50 7.41 12.56 -9.69
N LEU A 51 6.59 13.06 -10.62
CA LEU A 51 6.92 14.21 -11.46
C LEU A 51 7.10 15.48 -10.61
N ALA A 52 6.16 15.78 -9.73
CA ALA A 52 6.20 16.96 -8.86
C ALA A 52 7.46 16.96 -7.98
N ARG A 53 7.85 15.79 -7.45
CA ARG A 53 9.11 15.59 -6.72
C ARG A 53 10.34 15.89 -7.57
N ARG A 54 10.37 15.42 -8.82
CA ARG A 54 11.49 15.70 -9.74
C ARG A 54 11.60 17.18 -10.11
N GLN A 55 10.49 17.88 -10.17
CA GLN A 55 10.45 19.31 -10.52
C GLN A 55 10.63 20.24 -9.29
N GLY A 56 10.71 19.69 -8.08
CA GLY A 56 10.89 20.48 -6.85
C GLY A 56 9.65 21.27 -6.42
N TRP A 57 8.44 20.81 -6.78
CA TRP A 57 7.19 21.52 -6.50
C TRP A 57 6.63 21.31 -5.08
N GLU A 58 7.36 20.65 -4.17
CA GLU A 58 6.89 20.36 -2.81
C GLU A 58 6.91 21.59 -1.86
N GLY A 59 7.18 22.81 -2.37
CA GLY A 59 7.46 24.01 -1.56
C GLY A 59 6.73 25.31 -1.89
N THR A 60 5.66 25.30 -2.69
CA THR A 60 4.76 26.46 -2.89
C THR A 60 3.42 26.28 -2.21
#